data_AF-A0A653CWX1-F1
#
_entry.id   AF-A0A653CWX1-F1
#
_cell.length_a   1.000
_cell.length_b   1.000
_cell.length_c   1.000
_cell.angle_alpha   90.00
_cell.angle_beta   90.00
_cell.angle_gamma   90.00
#
_symmetry.space_group_name_H-M   'P 1'
#
loop_
_entity.id
_entity.type
_entity.pdbx_description
1 polymer ?
#
loop_
_entity_poly.entity_id
_entity_poly.type
_entity_poly.pdbx_seq_one_letter_code
_entity_poly.pdbx_strand_id
1 'polypeptide(L)' 'MRSYNWSVKAKRRKTTGTGRLRHLKIVRRRFRNGFREGGKPVKKST' A
#
# COMPACT_ATOMS: atom_id res chain seq x y z
N MET A 1 -5.14 18.64 -6.62
CA MET A 1 -6.21 18.58 -5.60
C MET A 1 -6.33 19.93 -4.94
N ARG A 2 -7.52 20.54 -4.89
CA ARG A 2 -7.71 21.78 -4.12
C ARG A 2 -7.58 21.46 -2.62
N SER A 3 -6.59 22.04 -1.94
CA SER A 3 -6.33 21.85 -0.51
C SER A 3 -5.75 23.12 0.10
N TYR A 4 -6.02 23.35 1.39
CA TYR A 4 -5.56 24.52 2.13
C TYR A 4 -5.06 24.12 3.51
N ASN A 5 -4.17 24.93 4.09
CA ASN A 5 -3.52 24.59 5.36
C ASN A 5 -4.38 24.80 6.61
N TRP A 6 -5.41 25.65 6.53
CA TRP A 6 -6.25 26.05 7.66
C TRP A 6 -7.21 24.94 8.17
N SER A 7 -7.52 23.91 7.37
CA SER A 7 -8.37 22.79 7.80
C SER A 7 -7.62 21.47 7.86
N VAL A 8 -7.15 21.10 9.06
CA VAL A 8 -6.51 19.80 9.33
C VAL A 8 -7.48 18.64 9.05
N LYS A 9 -8.76 18.80 9.39
CA LYS A 9 -9.80 17.78 9.16
C LYS A 9 -10.00 17.49 7.67
N ALA A 10 -10.01 18.52 6.83
CA ALA A 10 -10.15 18.36 5.39
C ALA A 10 -8.96 17.58 4.80
N LYS A 11 -7.73 17.89 5.24
CA LYS A 11 -6.52 17.15 4.85
C LYS A 11 -6.61 15.66 5.22
N ARG A 12 -7.00 15.36 6.47
CA ARG A 12 -7.10 13.97 6.96
C ARG A 12 -8.09 13.12 6.16
N ARG A 13 -9.19 13.69 5.67
CA ARG A 13 -10.17 12.96 4.83
C ARG A 13 -9.63 12.56 3.46
N LYS A 14 -8.65 13.31 2.93
CA LYS A 14 -8.11 13.13 1.58
C LYS A 14 -6.70 12.55 1.55
N THR A 15 -6.09 12.31 2.71
CA THR A 15 -4.72 11.79 2.80
C THR A 15 -4.59 10.41 2.16
N THR A 16 -3.39 10.09 1.68
CA THR A 16 -3.06 8.75 1.18
C THR A 16 -3.40 7.71 2.23
N GLY A 17 -4.14 6.68 1.85
CA GLY A 17 -4.58 5.60 2.75
C GLY A 17 -6.06 5.60 3.12
N THR A 18 -6.81 6.66 2.80
CA THR A 18 -8.28 6.65 2.98
C THR A 18 -9.02 5.84 1.91
N GLY A 19 -8.42 5.71 0.72
CA GLY A 19 -8.97 4.91 -0.40
C GLY A 19 -8.47 3.47 -0.44
N ARG A 20 -8.83 2.74 -1.51
CA ARG A 20 -8.54 1.30 -1.66
C ARG A 20 -7.05 0.90 -1.75
N LEU A 21 -6.12 1.84 -1.98
CA LEU A 21 -4.67 1.60 -2.11
C LEU A 21 -4.30 0.37 -3.00
N ARG A 22 -4.97 0.20 -4.15
CA ARG A 22 -4.82 -1.01 -5.01
C ARG A 22 -3.37 -1.39 -5.29
N HIS A 23 -2.51 -0.40 -5.55
CA HIS A 23 -1.09 -0.61 -5.79
C HIS A 23 -0.26 -0.65 -4.50
N LEU A 24 -0.30 0.42 -3.70
CA LEU A 24 0.55 0.59 -2.52
C LEU A 24 0.38 -0.52 -1.46
N LYS A 25 -0.82 -1.09 -1.32
CA LYS A 25 -1.06 -2.23 -0.43
C LYS A 25 -0.25 -3.46 -0.84
N ILE A 26 -0.15 -3.71 -2.14
CA ILE A 26 0.62 -4.84 -2.69
C ILE A 26 2.12 -4.56 -2.56
N VAL A 27 2.56 -3.33 -2.83
CA VAL A 27 3.96 -2.92 -2.69
C VAL A 27 4.48 -3.19 -1.28
N ARG A 28 3.72 -2.82 -0.23
CA ARG A 28 4.10 -3.12 1.16
C ARG A 28 4.32 -4.62 1.40
N ARG A 29 3.47 -5.47 0.84
CA ARG A 29 3.61 -6.93 0.93
C ARG A 29 4.84 -7.42 0.17
N ARG A 30 5.08 -6.91 -1.04
CA ARG A 30 6.27 -7.23 -1.85
C ARG A 30 7.56 -6.80 -1.15
N PHE A 31 7.58 -5.62 -0.54
CA PHE A 31 8.71 -5.09 0.21
C PHE A 31 9.15 -6.05 1.33
N ARG A 32 8.20 -6.52 2.16
CA ARG A 32 8.49 -7.52 3.21
C ARG A 32 9.02 -8.84 2.64
N ASN A 33 8.63 -9.17 1.42
CA ASN A 33 9.07 -10.37 0.73
C ASN A 33 10.33 -10.14 -0.15
N GLY A 34 11.01 -9.00 -0.02
CA GLY A 34 12.23 -8.67 -0.76
C GLY A 34 12.04 -8.46 -2.26
N PHE A 35 10.84 -8.03 -2.69
CA PHE A 35 10.48 -7.79 -4.09
C PHE A 35 10.66 -8.95 -5.06
N ARG A 36 10.78 -10.18 -4.55
CA ARG A 36 10.97 -11.41 -5.36
C ARG A 36 10.01 -11.48 -6.55
N GLU A 37 10.56 -11.83 -7.71
CA GLU A 37 9.84 -12.00 -8.98
C GLU A 37 9.99 -13.44 -9.46
N GLY A 38 8.96 -14.02 -10.07
CA GLY A 38 9.02 -15.35 -10.73
C GLY A 38 9.11 -16.59 -9.83
N GLY A 39 9.17 -16.46 -8.50
CA GLY A 39 9.30 -17.60 -7.58
C GLY A 39 7.98 -18.33 -7.30
N LYS A 40 7.86 -19.60 -7.69
CA LYS A 40 6.77 -20.47 -7.23
C LYS A 40 7.01 -20.85 -5.75
N PRO A 41 5.96 -20.94 -4.91
CA PRO A 41 6.12 -21.46 -3.56
C PRO A 41 6.57 -22.92 -3.62
N VAL A 42 7.59 -23.26 -2.84
CA VAL A 42 8.08 -24.64 -2.74
C VAL A 42 7.01 -25.48 -2.04
N LYS A 43 6.66 -26.64 -2.60
CA LYS A 43 5.78 -27.60 -1.93
C LYS A 43 6.52 -28.17 -0.72
N LYS A 44 5.91 -28.10 0.46
CA LYS A 44 6.43 -28.80 1.64
C LYS A 44 6.15 -30.30 1.46
N SER A 45 7.18 -31.13 1.56
CA SER A 45 7.03 -32.59 1.61
C SER A 45 6.47 -32.97 2.99
N THR A 46 5.22 -33.44 3.00
CA THR A 46 4.67 -34.27 4.08
C THR A 46 4.75 -35.70 3.60
#